data_AF-A0A3A5L039-F1
#
_entry.id   AF-A0A3A5L039-F1
#
_cell.length_a   1.000
_cell.length_b   1.000
_cell.length_c   1.000
_cell.angle_alpha   90.00
_cell.angle_beta   90.00
_cell.angle_gamma   90.00
#
_symmetry.space_group_name_H-M   'P 1'
#
loop_
_entity.id
_entity.type
_entity.pdbx_description
1 polymer ?
#
loop_
_entity_poly.entity_id
_entity_poly.type
_entity_poly.pdbx_seq_one_letter_code
_entity_poly.pdbx_strand_id
1 'polypeptide(L)'
;MFSYRFDAHLVPDLIANLDPIVDGWIAYDDRRATEAFSSEPLRRHALLAAARGAAADWILAVDPDERLERGAAERIAKLTSVYRRIAWGFRLREMYSPIDYRVDGLWGEKIQYRLFKAYDPANCQFKDFHDLWYPSSVGFKARDSGLNLYHLKMIEPKRRIARRDLYDHLDPGHLLQDVGYDYLADEAGAVFERISPGREYHPPHVDDGGLWMADIAAGMHGRQT
;
A
#
# COMPACT_ATOMS: atom_id res chain seq x y z
N MET A 1 1.35 -3.01 -10.41
CA MET A 1 1.26 -1.57 -10.67
C MET A 1 1.55 -0.82 -9.38
N PHE A 2 2.17 0.34 -9.49
CA PHE A 2 2.54 1.16 -8.33
C PHE A 2 2.73 2.62 -8.76
N SER A 3 2.59 3.56 -7.82
CA SER A 3 2.99 4.96 -8.02
C SER A 3 4.04 5.32 -6.99
N TYR A 4 4.99 6.17 -7.34
CA TYR A 4 6.04 6.59 -6.42
C TYR A 4 6.35 8.07 -6.55
N ARG A 5 6.84 8.64 -5.45
CA ARG A 5 7.33 10.03 -5.40
C ARG A 5 8.46 10.18 -4.40
N PHE A 6 8.11 10.24 -3.11
CA PHE A 6 9.05 10.42 -2.00
C PHE A 6 9.76 9.13 -1.60
N ASP A 7 9.29 8.02 -2.15
CA ASP A 7 9.67 6.63 -1.91
C ASP A 7 10.27 5.97 -3.16
N ALA A 8 10.70 6.77 -4.13
CA ALA A 8 11.24 6.31 -5.41
C ALA A 8 12.46 5.40 -5.27
N HIS A 9 13.28 5.61 -4.23
CA HIS A 9 14.45 4.79 -3.92
C HIS A 9 14.09 3.39 -3.41
N LEU A 10 12.84 3.14 -3.01
CA LEU A 10 12.35 1.81 -2.62
C LEU A 10 11.93 0.95 -3.82
N VAL A 11 11.76 1.58 -5.00
CA VAL A 11 11.27 0.92 -6.21
C VAL A 11 12.15 -0.25 -6.69
N PRO A 12 13.50 -0.17 -6.68
CA PRO A 12 14.33 -1.32 -7.07
C PRO A 12 14.05 -2.58 -6.25
N ASP A 13 13.93 -2.42 -4.93
CA ASP A 13 13.64 -3.54 -4.02
C ASP A 13 12.19 -4.02 -4.14
N LEU A 14 11.25 -3.12 -4.42
CA LEU A 14 9.87 -3.51 -4.77
C LEU A 14 9.87 -4.36 -6.05
N ILE A 15 10.58 -3.95 -7.09
CA ILE A 15 10.67 -4.71 -8.35
C ILE A 15 11.31 -6.08 -8.08
N ALA A 16 12.40 -6.15 -7.32
CA ALA A 16 13.02 -7.43 -6.96
C ALA A 16 12.08 -8.36 -6.17
N ASN A 17 11.17 -7.80 -5.36
CA ASN A 17 10.13 -8.56 -4.65
C ASN A 17 9.02 -9.06 -5.58
N LEU A 18 8.66 -8.28 -6.61
CA LEU A 18 7.57 -8.58 -7.54
C LEU A 18 7.99 -9.37 -8.78
N ASP A 19 9.25 -9.31 -9.19
CA ASP A 19 9.79 -9.98 -10.39
C ASP A 19 9.40 -11.47 -10.48
N PRO A 20 9.46 -12.30 -9.43
CA PRO A 20 9.04 -13.71 -9.52
C PRO A 20 7.52 -13.91 -9.49
N ILE A 21 6.72 -12.84 -9.37
CA ILE A 21 5.27 -12.88 -9.12
C ILE A 21 4.47 -12.44 -10.35
N VAL A 22 4.97 -11.47 -11.11
CA VAL A 22 4.21 -10.79 -12.18
C VAL A 22 4.89 -10.91 -13.53
N ASP A 23 4.09 -10.87 -14.61
CA ASP A 23 4.61 -10.88 -15.98
C ASP A 23 5.19 -9.51 -16.41
N GLY A 24 4.93 -8.45 -15.64
CA GLY A 24 5.42 -7.10 -15.89
C GLY A 24 4.84 -6.09 -14.92
N TRP A 25 5.30 -4.83 -15.01
CA TRP A 25 4.83 -3.75 -14.16
C TRP A 25 4.52 -2.48 -14.94
N ILE A 26 3.63 -1.68 -14.35
CA ILE A 26 3.29 -0.33 -14.79
C ILE A 26 3.51 0.57 -13.58
N ALA A 27 4.27 1.63 -13.78
CA ALA A 27 4.63 2.57 -12.75
C ALA A 27 4.19 3.99 -13.12
N TYR A 28 3.74 4.74 -12.12
CA TYR A 28 3.46 6.18 -12.26
C TYR A 28 4.51 6.97 -11.47
N ASP A 29 5.38 7.68 -12.19
CA ASP A 29 6.42 8.55 -11.61
C ASP A 29 5.85 9.95 -11.34
N ASP A 30 5.60 10.25 -10.07
CA ASP A 30 5.01 11.52 -9.66
C ASP A 30 6.06 12.51 -9.10
N ARG A 31 7.36 12.26 -9.33
CA ARG A 31 8.45 13.12 -8.80
C ARG A 31 8.44 14.55 -9.34
N ARG A 32 7.78 14.79 -10.47
CA ARG A 32 7.65 16.13 -11.08
C ARG A 32 6.47 16.94 -10.56
N ALA A 33 5.59 16.35 -9.74
CA ALA A 33 4.51 17.11 -9.14
C ALA A 33 5.07 18.20 -8.21
N THR A 34 4.44 19.37 -8.22
CA THR A 34 4.84 20.54 -7.40
C THR A 34 3.97 20.68 -6.16
N GLU A 35 2.74 20.17 -6.18
CA GLU A 35 1.83 20.15 -5.04
C GLU A 35 2.37 19.21 -3.95
N ALA A 36 2.10 19.50 -2.67
CA ALA A 36 2.46 18.58 -1.58
C ALA A 36 1.76 17.21 -1.76
N PHE A 37 0.57 17.22 -2.36
CA PHE A 37 -0.25 16.04 -2.62
C PHE A 37 -0.76 16.09 -4.05
N SER A 38 -0.51 15.04 -4.82
CA SER A 38 -1.16 14.85 -6.11
C SER A 38 -2.45 14.03 -5.92
N SER A 39 -3.39 14.19 -6.84
CA SER A 39 -4.68 13.48 -6.79
C SER A 39 -4.51 11.96 -6.91
N GLU A 40 -4.79 11.23 -5.83
CA GLU A 40 -4.79 9.76 -5.82
C GLU A 40 -5.77 9.16 -6.84
N PRO A 41 -7.04 9.63 -6.94
CA PRO A 41 -7.97 9.16 -7.98
C PRO A 41 -7.41 9.24 -9.40
N LEU A 42 -6.74 10.36 -9.74
CA LEU A 42 -6.13 10.54 -11.06
C LEU A 42 -4.99 9.56 -11.31
N ARG A 43 -4.08 9.38 -10.33
CA ARG A 43 -2.98 8.40 -10.45
C ARG A 43 -3.50 6.97 -10.62
N ARG A 44 -4.49 6.58 -9.81
CA ARG A 44 -5.11 5.24 -9.89
C ARG A 44 -5.79 5.02 -11.24
N HIS A 45 -6.55 6.00 -11.74
CA HIS A 45 -7.17 5.92 -13.04
C HIS A 45 -6.13 5.73 -14.16
N ALA A 46 -5.04 6.52 -14.14
CA ALA A 46 -3.97 6.40 -15.12
C ALA A 46 -3.30 5.00 -15.11
N LEU A 47 -3.03 4.45 -13.92
CA LEU A 47 -2.47 3.11 -13.76
C LEU A 47 -3.40 2.01 -14.31
N LEU A 48 -4.71 2.10 -14.01
CA LEU A 48 -5.70 1.15 -14.50
C LEU A 48 -5.89 1.23 -16.01
N ALA A 49 -5.92 2.44 -16.57
CA ALA A 49 -5.98 2.65 -18.02
C ALA A 49 -4.76 2.07 -18.74
N ALA A 50 -3.57 2.29 -18.19
CA ALA A 50 -2.34 1.69 -18.71
C ALA A 50 -2.35 0.15 -18.62
N ALA A 51 -2.84 -0.43 -17.52
CA ALA A 51 -2.96 -1.88 -17.37
C ALA A 51 -3.91 -2.49 -18.40
N ARG A 52 -5.03 -1.82 -18.68
CA ARG A 52 -5.93 -2.21 -19.76
C ARG A 52 -5.26 -2.10 -21.13
N GLY A 53 -4.53 -1.01 -21.39
CA GLY A 53 -3.79 -0.82 -22.64
C GLY A 53 -2.74 -1.90 -22.89
N ALA A 54 -2.14 -2.43 -21.82
CA ALA A 54 -1.21 -3.56 -21.85
C ALA A 54 -1.91 -4.94 -21.90
N ALA A 55 -3.24 -4.98 -22.01
CA ALA A 55 -4.05 -6.20 -22.02
C ALA A 55 -3.83 -7.12 -20.81
N ALA A 56 -3.57 -6.56 -19.62
CA ALA A 56 -3.41 -7.35 -18.40
C ALA A 56 -4.70 -8.10 -18.05
N ASP A 57 -4.60 -9.38 -17.69
CA ASP A 57 -5.72 -10.19 -17.19
C ASP A 57 -6.03 -9.96 -15.71
N TRP A 58 -4.97 -9.70 -14.94
CA TRP A 58 -4.99 -9.50 -13.51
C TRP A 58 -4.14 -8.30 -13.14
N ILE A 59 -4.53 -7.62 -12.07
CA ILE A 59 -3.85 -6.44 -11.55
C ILE A 59 -3.46 -6.73 -10.10
N LEU A 60 -2.18 -6.50 -9.81
CA LEU A 60 -1.62 -6.46 -8.47
C LEU A 60 -1.17 -5.01 -8.18
N ALA A 61 -1.81 -4.34 -7.22
CA ALA A 61 -1.49 -2.97 -6.80
C ALA A 61 -0.72 -2.98 -5.47
N VAL A 62 0.53 -2.55 -5.47
CA VAL A 62 1.42 -2.62 -4.29
C VAL A 62 2.19 -1.30 -4.20
N ASP A 63 2.33 -0.74 -3.01
CA ASP A 63 3.01 0.53 -2.83
C ASP A 63 4.55 0.33 -2.67
N PRO A 64 5.40 1.34 -2.98
CA PRO A 64 6.86 1.20 -2.92
C PRO A 64 7.42 0.76 -1.56
N ASP A 65 6.70 1.08 -0.48
CA ASP A 65 7.01 0.72 0.90
C ASP A 65 6.34 -0.60 1.34
N GLU A 66 5.76 -1.37 0.43
CA GLU A 66 5.14 -2.66 0.73
C GLU A 66 5.94 -3.85 0.15
N ARG A 67 5.88 -5.01 0.80
CA ARG A 67 6.50 -6.26 0.32
C ARG A 67 5.56 -7.44 0.49
N LEU A 68 5.48 -8.30 -0.51
CA LEU A 68 4.82 -9.59 -0.41
C LEU A 68 5.75 -10.64 0.22
N GLU A 69 5.16 -11.57 0.96
CA GLU A 69 5.89 -12.74 1.45
C GLU A 69 6.42 -13.61 0.30
N ARG A 70 7.54 -14.31 0.54
CA ARG A 70 8.22 -15.16 -0.45
C ARG A 70 7.31 -16.20 -1.11
N GLY A 71 6.37 -16.75 -0.34
CA GLY A 71 5.39 -17.73 -0.83
C GLY A 71 4.36 -17.15 -1.83
N ALA A 72 4.32 -15.83 -2.03
CA ALA A 72 3.35 -15.19 -2.91
C ALA A 72 3.50 -15.61 -4.38
N ALA A 73 4.71 -15.84 -4.89
CA ALA A 73 4.93 -16.25 -6.28
C ALA A 73 4.17 -17.53 -6.64
N GLU A 74 4.35 -18.60 -5.86
CA GLU A 74 3.66 -19.88 -6.09
C GLU A 74 2.13 -19.75 -5.88
N ARG A 75 1.73 -18.97 -4.88
CA ARG A 75 0.32 -18.86 -4.50
C ARG A 75 -0.47 -18.00 -5.48
N ILE A 76 0.09 -16.91 -5.99
CA ILE A 76 -0.60 -15.99 -6.90
C ILE A 76 -0.95 -16.70 -8.21
N ALA A 77 -0.06 -17.50 -8.77
CA ALA A 77 -0.37 -18.33 -9.95
C ALA A 77 -1.61 -19.22 -9.75
N LYS A 78 -1.78 -19.80 -8.55
CA LYS A 78 -2.98 -20.59 -8.20
C LYS A 78 -4.22 -19.70 -8.07
N LEU A 79 -4.10 -18.52 -7.46
CA LEU A 79 -5.21 -17.60 -7.23
C LEU A 79 -5.74 -17.00 -8.55
N THR A 80 -4.87 -16.78 -9.53
CA THR A 80 -5.20 -16.18 -10.83
C THR A 80 -5.68 -17.21 -11.87
N SER A 81 -5.53 -18.51 -11.60
CA SER A 81 -6.06 -19.59 -12.45
C SER A 81 -7.59 -19.63 -12.53
N VAL A 82 -8.30 -18.98 -11.60
CA VAL A 82 -9.76 -18.95 -11.54
C VAL A 82 -10.31 -17.80 -12.38
N TYR A 83 -11.11 -18.09 -13.41
CA TYR A 83 -11.68 -17.06 -14.29
C TYR A 83 -12.96 -16.40 -13.72
N ARG A 84 -12.89 -15.88 -12.47
CA ARG A 84 -13.99 -15.19 -11.78
C ARG A 84 -13.56 -13.78 -11.38
N ARG A 85 -14.52 -12.87 -11.23
CA ARG A 85 -14.29 -11.53 -10.65
C ARG A 85 -14.07 -11.66 -9.14
N ILE A 86 -12.84 -11.95 -8.75
CA ILE A 86 -12.41 -12.02 -7.35
C ILE A 86 -11.43 -10.90 -7.09
N ALA A 87 -11.56 -10.29 -5.91
CA ALA A 87 -10.56 -9.42 -5.32
C ALA A 87 -9.95 -10.16 -4.14
N TRP A 88 -8.68 -10.52 -4.27
CA TRP A 88 -7.90 -11.23 -3.26
C TRP A 88 -7.27 -10.22 -2.30
N GLY A 89 -7.60 -10.42 -1.03
CA GLY A 89 -7.10 -9.68 0.12
C GLY A 89 -5.80 -10.28 0.63
N PHE A 90 -4.89 -9.41 1.05
CA PHE A 90 -3.67 -9.75 1.74
C PHE A 90 -3.77 -9.23 3.17
N ARG A 91 -3.29 -10.01 4.13
CA ARG A 91 -3.23 -9.57 5.52
C ARG A 91 -2.13 -8.51 5.63
N LEU A 92 -2.52 -7.28 5.89
CA LEU A 92 -1.58 -6.17 6.00
C LEU A 92 -0.87 -6.26 7.35
N ARG A 93 0.45 -6.38 7.30
CA ARG A 93 1.33 -6.51 8.47
C ARG A 93 2.12 -5.23 8.60
N GLU A 94 1.70 -4.43 9.56
CA GLU A 94 2.25 -3.12 9.86
C GLU A 94 3.54 -3.35 10.66
N MET A 95 4.68 -3.21 9.99
CA MET A 95 5.99 -3.60 10.52
C MET A 95 6.49 -2.61 11.57
N TYR A 96 7.07 -3.08 12.66
CA TYR A 96 7.72 -2.26 13.71
C TYR A 96 9.22 -2.56 13.85
N SER A 97 9.67 -3.64 13.23
CA SER A 97 11.07 -3.92 12.92
C SER A 97 11.11 -4.57 11.52
N PRO A 98 12.28 -4.82 10.92
CA PRO A 98 12.35 -5.60 9.68
C PRO A 98 11.73 -7.01 9.79
N ILE A 99 11.56 -7.55 11.00
CA ILE A 99 11.12 -8.94 11.23
C ILE A 99 9.92 -9.08 12.19
N ASP A 100 9.45 -8.02 12.82
CA ASP A 100 8.31 -8.04 13.75
C ASP A 100 7.23 -7.03 13.31
N TYR A 101 5.96 -7.43 13.40
CA TYR A 101 4.79 -6.60 13.08
C TYR A 101 3.81 -6.57 14.25
N ARG A 102 3.01 -5.50 14.33
CA ARG A 102 2.03 -5.31 15.40
C ARG A 102 0.74 -6.10 15.14
N VAL A 103 0.16 -6.69 16.18
CA VAL A 103 -1.01 -7.60 16.07
C VAL A 103 -2.17 -7.31 17.00
N ASP A 104 -2.02 -6.42 17.98
CA ASP A 104 -3.11 -6.08 18.89
C ASP A 104 -4.26 -5.33 18.19
N GLY A 105 -5.48 -5.59 18.63
CA GLY A 105 -6.68 -4.91 18.14
C GLY A 105 -6.79 -4.87 16.61
N LEU A 106 -7.01 -3.67 16.08
CA LEU A 106 -7.17 -3.44 14.64
C LEU A 106 -5.94 -3.85 13.82
N TRP A 107 -4.74 -3.90 14.41
CA TRP A 107 -3.50 -4.18 13.69
C TRP A 107 -3.43 -5.62 13.18
N GLY A 108 -3.98 -6.57 13.93
CA GLY A 108 -4.02 -7.99 13.55
C GLY A 108 -5.02 -8.33 12.45
N GLU A 109 -6.02 -7.46 12.24
CA GLU A 109 -7.21 -7.73 11.42
C GLU A 109 -7.20 -7.06 10.04
N LYS A 110 -6.22 -6.19 9.74
CA LYS A 110 -6.16 -5.43 8.49
C LYS A 110 -6.02 -6.34 7.27
N ILE A 111 -6.90 -6.16 6.29
CA ILE A 111 -6.83 -6.80 4.98
C ILE A 111 -6.87 -5.75 3.87
N GLN A 112 -5.95 -5.85 2.91
CA GLN A 112 -5.89 -5.00 1.73
C GLN A 112 -6.13 -5.83 0.46
N TYR A 113 -7.15 -5.46 -0.32
CA TYR A 113 -7.55 -6.16 -1.54
C TYR A 113 -6.77 -5.66 -2.74
N ARG A 114 -5.55 -6.19 -2.91
CA ARG A 114 -4.56 -5.70 -3.87
C ARG A 114 -4.47 -6.49 -5.17
N LEU A 115 -4.98 -7.74 -5.22
CA LEU A 115 -4.94 -8.59 -6.43
C LEU A 115 -6.36 -8.82 -6.96
N PHE A 116 -6.66 -8.37 -8.17
CA PHE A 116 -8.01 -8.47 -8.73
C PHE A 116 -7.97 -8.65 -10.24
N LYS A 117 -9.02 -9.27 -10.79
CA LYS A 117 -9.17 -9.40 -12.24
C LYS A 117 -9.25 -8.01 -12.88
N ALA A 118 -8.56 -7.81 -13.99
CA ALA A 118 -8.63 -6.55 -14.73
C ALA A 118 -10.07 -6.24 -15.17
N TYR A 119 -10.40 -4.95 -15.23
CA TYR A 119 -11.72 -4.46 -15.57
C TYR A 119 -11.59 -3.12 -16.32
N ASP A 120 -12.68 -2.67 -16.95
CA ASP A 120 -12.72 -1.37 -17.61
C ASP A 120 -12.68 -0.22 -16.58
N PRO A 121 -11.65 0.65 -16.56
CA PRO A 121 -11.55 1.75 -15.62
C PRO A 121 -12.74 2.71 -15.64
N ALA A 122 -13.48 2.79 -16.76
CA ALA A 122 -14.71 3.59 -16.85
C ALA A 122 -15.82 3.10 -15.90
N ASN A 123 -15.75 1.85 -15.43
CA ASN A 123 -16.67 1.30 -14.43
C ASN A 123 -16.31 1.67 -12.99
N CYS A 124 -15.22 2.42 -12.77
CA CYS A 124 -14.79 2.84 -11.45
C CYS A 124 -14.92 4.35 -11.32
N GLN A 125 -15.67 4.78 -10.31
CA GLN A 125 -15.72 6.16 -9.86
C GLN A 125 -15.02 6.20 -8.50
N PHE A 126 -13.73 6.54 -8.50
CA PHE A 126 -13.01 6.87 -7.27
C PHE A 126 -13.58 8.20 -6.78
N LYS A 127 -14.23 8.18 -5.63
CA LYS A 127 -14.85 9.38 -5.07
C LYS A 127 -13.92 10.03 -4.05
N ASP A 128 -13.16 9.22 -3.31
CA ASP A 128 -12.39 9.70 -2.16
C ASP A 128 -10.99 9.06 -2.02
N PHE A 129 -10.16 9.68 -1.18
CA PHE A 129 -8.94 9.08 -0.63
C PHE A 129 -9.31 7.82 0.17
N HIS A 130 -8.50 6.75 0.10
CA HIS A 130 -8.78 5.42 0.70
C HIS A 130 -9.81 4.49 0.02
N ASP A 131 -10.31 4.83 -1.17
CA ASP A 131 -11.23 3.93 -1.88
C ASP A 131 -10.62 2.56 -2.22
N LEU A 132 -11.46 1.56 -2.49
CA LEU A 132 -11.02 0.25 -2.98
C LEU A 132 -10.37 0.37 -4.37
N TRP A 133 -9.33 -0.43 -4.62
CA TRP A 133 -8.69 -0.54 -5.95
C TRP A 133 -9.57 -1.16 -7.04
N TYR A 134 -10.72 -1.73 -6.66
CA TYR A 134 -11.69 -2.33 -7.57
C TYR A 134 -13.10 -1.78 -7.27
N PRO A 135 -13.95 -1.64 -8.28
CA PRO A 135 -15.29 -1.10 -8.11
C PRO A 135 -16.19 -2.12 -7.41
N SER A 136 -16.76 -1.72 -6.26
CA SER A 136 -17.75 -2.51 -5.52
C SER A 136 -19.01 -2.79 -6.36
N SER A 137 -19.32 -1.91 -7.31
CA SER A 137 -20.48 -2.00 -8.21
C SER A 137 -20.39 -3.10 -9.28
N VAL A 138 -19.21 -3.68 -9.53
CA VAL A 138 -18.98 -4.60 -10.68
C VAL A 138 -19.01 -6.09 -10.28
N GLY A 139 -19.50 -6.39 -9.07
CA GLY A 139 -19.77 -7.76 -8.62
C GLY A 139 -18.53 -8.57 -8.26
N PHE A 140 -17.44 -7.90 -7.86
CA PHE A 140 -16.27 -8.57 -7.31
C PHE A 140 -16.61 -9.26 -5.99
N LYS A 141 -16.14 -10.51 -5.84
CA LYS A 141 -16.17 -11.20 -4.55
C LYS A 141 -14.84 -11.01 -3.84
N ALA A 142 -14.89 -10.39 -2.67
CA ALA A 142 -13.73 -10.23 -1.79
C ALA A 142 -13.39 -11.57 -1.10
N ARG A 143 -12.11 -11.97 -1.11
CA ARG A 143 -11.64 -13.21 -0.48
C ARG A 143 -10.26 -13.02 0.15
N ASP A 144 -10.02 -13.59 1.32
CA ASP A 144 -8.66 -13.68 1.90
C ASP A 144 -7.81 -14.65 1.07
N SER A 145 -6.63 -14.21 0.63
CA SER A 145 -5.64 -15.05 -0.06
C SER A 145 -4.88 -15.99 0.90
N GLY A 146 -4.83 -15.63 2.17
CA GLY A 146 -3.98 -16.21 3.20
C GLY A 146 -2.55 -15.63 3.24
N LEU A 147 -2.18 -14.78 2.28
CA LEU A 147 -0.85 -14.19 2.14
C LEU A 147 -0.70 -12.91 2.97
N ASN A 148 0.52 -12.63 3.41
CA ASN A 148 0.87 -11.36 4.06
C ASN A 148 1.36 -10.32 3.04
N LEU A 149 1.04 -9.06 3.34
CA LEU A 149 1.61 -7.86 2.73
C LEU A 149 2.25 -7.04 3.85
N TYR A 150 3.56 -6.91 3.84
CA TYR A 150 4.34 -6.20 4.86
C TYR A 150 4.49 -4.74 4.48
N HIS A 151 4.11 -3.82 5.37
CA HIS A 151 4.18 -2.38 5.11
C HIS A 151 5.32 -1.77 5.94
N LEU A 152 6.39 -1.41 5.25
CA LEU A 152 7.71 -1.05 5.79
C LEU A 152 7.76 0.37 6.34
N LYS A 153 6.90 1.28 5.86
CA LYS A 153 6.87 2.68 6.34
C LYS A 153 6.58 2.79 7.82
N MET A 154 5.92 1.78 8.39
CA MET A 154 5.65 1.73 9.82
C MET A 154 6.84 1.32 10.67
N ILE A 155 7.99 0.92 10.12
CA ILE A 155 9.14 0.45 10.93
C ILE A 155 9.69 1.57 11.81
N GLU A 156 9.84 2.77 11.25
CA GLU A 156 10.48 3.89 11.93
C GLU A 156 9.48 4.78 12.68
N PRO A 157 9.69 5.07 13.98
CA PRO A 157 8.79 5.93 14.78
C PRO A 157 8.52 7.29 14.13
N LYS A 158 9.55 7.91 13.55
CA LYS A 158 9.42 9.21 12.87
C LYS A 158 8.46 9.18 11.67
N ARG A 159 8.40 8.05 10.95
CA ARG A 159 7.49 7.88 9.81
C ARG A 159 6.06 7.66 10.30
N ARG A 160 5.87 6.95 11.42
CA ARG A 160 4.57 6.80 12.08
C ARG A 160 3.99 8.15 12.52
N ILE A 161 4.81 8.96 13.19
CA ILE A 161 4.45 10.33 13.63
C ILE A 161 4.12 11.20 12.42
N ALA A 162 5.00 11.25 11.41
CA ALA A 162 4.75 12.06 10.21
C ALA A 162 3.50 11.60 9.43
N ARG A 163 3.18 10.31 9.44
CA ARG A 163 1.96 9.78 8.82
C ARG A 163 0.70 10.19 9.57
N ARG A 164 0.71 10.17 10.91
CA ARG A 164 -0.36 10.73 11.73
C ARG A 164 -0.57 12.21 11.36
N ASP A 165 0.49 13.01 11.46
CA ASP A 165 0.42 14.47 11.23
C ASP A 165 -0.07 14.78 9.81
N LEU A 166 0.37 13.99 8.83
CA LEU A 166 -0.11 14.09 7.46
C LEU A 166 -1.61 13.82 7.36
N TYR A 167 -2.10 12.74 7.98
CA TYR A 167 -3.51 12.39 7.89
C TYR A 167 -4.40 13.38 8.63
N ASP A 168 -3.98 13.89 9.80
CA ASP A 168 -4.67 14.99 10.48
C ASP A 168 -4.73 16.26 9.61
N HIS A 169 -3.68 16.53 8.81
CA HIS A 169 -3.70 17.66 7.87
C HIS A 169 -4.67 17.45 6.69
N LEU A 170 -4.76 16.22 6.18
CA LEU A 170 -5.62 15.88 5.03
C LEU A 170 -7.09 15.70 5.42
N ASP A 171 -7.37 15.28 6.65
CA ASP A 171 -8.71 15.09 7.19
C ASP A 171 -8.85 15.76 8.57
N PRO A 172 -8.81 17.11 8.63
CA PRO A 172 -8.83 17.85 9.90
C PRO A 172 -10.15 17.74 10.66
N GLY A 173 -11.22 17.28 9.98
CA GLY A 173 -12.53 17.04 10.56
C GLY A 173 -12.76 15.58 10.97
N HIS A 174 -11.79 14.69 10.75
CA HIS A 174 -11.89 13.25 10.97
C HIS A 174 -13.13 12.64 10.29
N LEU A 175 -13.49 13.16 9.11
CA LEU A 175 -14.66 12.73 8.34
C LEU A 175 -14.44 11.38 7.63
N LEU A 176 -13.17 11.03 7.37
CA LEU A 176 -12.78 9.77 6.76
C LEU A 176 -12.41 8.73 7.81
N GLN A 177 -11.98 9.17 9.00
CA GLN A 177 -11.59 8.31 10.11
C GLN A 177 -12.02 8.94 11.45
N ASP A 178 -13.25 8.69 11.87
CA ASP A 178 -13.87 9.30 13.06
C ASP A 178 -13.08 9.15 14.37
N VAL A 179 -12.24 8.10 14.49
CA VAL A 179 -11.40 7.86 15.68
C VAL A 179 -10.08 8.65 15.66
N GLY A 180 -9.84 9.43 14.61
CA GLY A 180 -8.58 10.14 14.37
C GLY A 180 -7.42 9.23 13.99
N TYR A 181 -6.20 9.78 14.03
CA TYR A 181 -4.98 9.11 13.55
C TYR A 181 -3.91 8.89 14.61
N ASP A 182 -4.13 9.34 15.85
CA ASP A 182 -3.17 9.22 16.96
C ASP A 182 -2.67 7.79 17.19
N TYR A 183 -3.55 6.81 16.98
CA TYR A 183 -3.25 5.39 17.13
C TYR A 183 -2.08 4.93 16.25
N LEU A 184 -1.76 5.63 15.15
CA LEU A 184 -0.64 5.29 14.28
C LEU A 184 0.72 5.43 14.98
N ALA A 185 0.85 6.34 15.94
CA ALA A 185 2.08 6.64 16.67
C ALA A 185 2.06 6.16 18.13
N ASP A 186 0.90 5.73 18.65
CA ASP A 186 0.77 5.20 20.00
C ASP A 186 1.21 3.73 20.06
N GLU A 187 2.18 3.43 20.93
CA GLU A 187 2.72 2.08 21.16
C GLU A 187 2.36 1.50 22.53
N ALA A 188 1.55 2.21 23.32
CA ALA A 188 1.10 1.72 24.62
C ALA A 188 0.37 0.38 24.47
N GLY A 189 0.89 -0.65 25.16
CA GLY A 189 0.31 -2.00 25.11
C GLY A 189 0.47 -2.73 23.77
N ALA A 190 1.34 -2.26 22.87
CA ALA A 190 1.57 -2.90 21.58
C ALA A 190 2.05 -4.35 21.76
N VAL A 191 1.44 -5.26 20.98
CA VAL A 191 1.82 -6.67 20.92
C VAL A 191 2.42 -6.94 19.55
N PHE A 192 3.59 -7.56 19.53
CA PHE A 192 4.32 -7.86 18.30
C PHE A 192 4.43 -9.35 18.05
N GLU A 193 4.30 -9.73 16.79
CA GLU A 193 4.62 -11.06 16.29
C GLU A 193 5.82 -11.00 15.35
N ARG A 194 6.68 -12.01 15.44
CA ARG A 194 7.74 -12.22 14.47
C ARG A 194 7.19 -12.86 13.21
N ILE A 195 7.73 -12.47 12.06
CA ILE A 195 7.46 -13.17 10.80
C ILE A 195 7.79 -14.66 10.98
N SER A 196 6.81 -15.51 10.71
CA SER A 196 6.99 -16.96 10.80
C SER A 196 7.99 -17.44 9.74
N PRO A 197 8.81 -18.46 10.05
CA PRO A 197 9.74 -19.05 9.09
C PRO A 197 9.05 -19.43 7.76
N GLY A 198 9.66 -19.05 6.64
CA GLY A 198 9.13 -19.29 5.29
C GLY A 198 8.11 -18.24 4.80
N ARG A 199 7.73 -17.28 5.65
CA ARG A 199 6.84 -16.16 5.28
C ARG A 199 7.59 -14.84 5.13
N GLU A 200 8.92 -14.84 5.20
CA GLU A 200 9.74 -13.65 5.05
C GLU A 200 9.54 -13.03 3.67
N TYR A 201 9.74 -11.72 3.57
CA TYR A 201 9.85 -11.03 2.30
C TYR A 201 11.32 -10.96 1.86
N HIS A 202 11.53 -10.72 0.58
CA HIS A 202 12.85 -10.52 -0.02
C HIS A 202 12.76 -9.43 -1.10
N PRO A 203 13.77 -8.54 -1.22
CA PRO A 203 14.97 -8.44 -0.40
C PRO A 203 14.69 -7.99 1.05
N PRO A 204 15.60 -8.27 2.02
CA PRO A 204 15.50 -7.74 3.37
C PRO A 204 15.50 -6.21 3.36
N HIS A 205 14.70 -5.59 4.22
CA HIS A 205 14.65 -4.14 4.30
C HIS A 205 15.93 -3.59 4.96
N VAL A 206 16.52 -2.57 4.33
CA VAL A 206 17.58 -1.72 4.89
C VAL A 206 17.04 -0.31 4.99
N ASP A 207 17.05 0.24 6.20
CA ASP A 207 16.56 1.60 6.43
C ASP A 207 17.54 2.64 5.85
N ASP A 208 16.99 3.64 5.18
CA ASP A 208 17.73 4.73 4.53
C ASP A 208 17.69 6.05 5.34
N GLY A 209 16.98 6.06 6.46
CA GLY A 209 16.71 7.25 7.26
C GLY A 209 15.72 8.24 6.65
N GLY A 210 15.14 7.99 5.47
CA GLY A 210 14.22 8.89 4.78
C GLY A 210 12.81 8.90 5.39
N LEU A 211 11.99 9.91 5.08
CA LEU A 211 10.60 10.01 5.57
C LEU A 211 9.59 9.29 4.66
N TRP A 212 9.89 9.17 3.37
CA TRP A 212 9.07 8.49 2.34
C TRP A 212 7.67 9.11 2.14
N MET A 213 7.52 10.37 2.51
CA MET A 213 6.31 11.19 2.34
C MET A 213 6.67 12.67 2.43
N ALA A 214 5.70 13.55 2.13
CA ALA A 214 5.87 14.98 2.32
C ALA A 214 6.10 15.31 3.80
N ASP A 215 7.08 16.18 4.07
CA ASP A 215 7.33 16.72 5.41
C ASP A 215 6.51 17.99 5.61
N ILE A 216 5.35 17.83 6.25
CA ILE A 216 4.43 18.94 6.55
C ILE A 216 4.96 19.81 7.69
N ALA A 217 5.71 19.25 8.64
CA ALA A 217 6.29 19.99 9.75
C ALA A 217 7.37 20.97 9.29
N ALA A 218 8.20 20.60 8.31
CA ALA A 218 9.17 21.49 7.68
C ALA A 218 8.49 22.61 6.86
N GLY A 219 7.37 22.30 6.20
CA GLY A 219 6.58 23.27 5.44
C GLY A 219 5.86 24.31 6.32
N MET A 220 5.47 23.94 7.54
CA MET A 220 4.82 24.86 8.49
C MET A 220 5.80 25.87 9.12
N HIS A 221 7.07 25.51 9.31
CA HIS A 221 8.10 26.42 9.83
C HIS A 221 8.54 27.49 8.80
N GLY A 222 8.27 27.29 7.51
CA GLY A 222 8.60 28.23 6.44
C GLY A 222 7.56 29.33 6.16
N ARG A 223 6.43 29.37 6.90
CA ARG A 223 5.35 30.37 6.73
C ARG A 223 5.22 31.34 7.91
N GLN A 224 6.33 31.67 8.56
CA GLN A 224 6.42 32.82 9.47
C GLN A 224 7.40 33.85 8.91
N THR A 225 6.94 34.63 7.92
CA THR A 225 7.48 35.96 7.59
C THR A 225 6.36 36.83 7.06
#